data_AF-R2QR18-F1
#
_entry.id   AF-R2QR18-F1
#
_cell.length_a   1.000
_cell.length_b   1.000
_cell.length_c   1.000
_cell.angle_alpha   90.00
_cell.angle_beta   90.00
_cell.angle_gamma   90.00
#
_symmetry.space_group_name_H-M   'P 1'
#
loop_
_entity.id
_entity.type
_entity.pdbx_description
1 polymer ?
#
loop_
_entity_poly.entity_id
_entity_poly.type
_entity_poly.pdbx_seq_one_letter_code
_entity_poly.pdbx_strand_id
1 'polypeptide(L)' 'MRKDDPVLILENAKFIWPWERVEQACRLFAKGVKPTQVAQIMGEDVLDIGLLLLHLMDKGWIECA' A
#
# COMPACT_ATOMS: atom_id res chain seq x y z
N MET A 1 -29.70 4.70 0.09
CA MET A 1 -28.38 5.34 0.03
C MET A 1 -28.51 6.67 -0.67
N ARG A 2 -28.27 7.77 0.04
CA ARG A 2 -28.16 9.11 -0.54
C ARG A 2 -26.75 9.25 -1.12
N LYS A 3 -26.58 10.13 -2.10
CA LYS A 3 -25.29 10.39 -2.77
C LYS A 3 -24.19 10.82 -1.78
N ASP A 4 -24.58 11.35 -0.63
CA ASP A 4 -23.69 11.91 0.38
C ASP A 4 -23.43 10.96 1.56
N ASP A 5 -23.98 9.74 1.53
CA ASP A 5 -23.68 8.74 2.55
C ASP A 5 -22.22 8.28 2.37
N PRO A 6 -21.37 8.37 3.40
CA PRO A 6 -19.99 7.91 3.31
C PRO A 6 -19.97 6.40 3.01
N VAL A 7 -19.34 6.02 1.89
CA VAL A 7 -19.18 4.62 1.50
C VAL A 7 -17.95 4.06 2.20
N LEU A 8 -18.18 3.07 3.06
CA LEU A 8 -17.13 2.32 3.72
C LEU A 8 -16.59 1.25 2.74
N ILE A 9 -15.39 1.47 2.19
CA ILE A 9 -14.83 0.62 1.11
C ILE A 9 -14.04 -0.59 1.68
N LEU A 10 -13.54 -0.51 2.92
CA LEU A 10 -12.52 -1.45 3.44
C LEU A 10 -12.81 -1.98 4.85
N GLU A 11 -14.07 -2.28 5.18
CA GLU A 11 -14.41 -2.75 6.54
C GLU A 11 -13.85 -4.15 6.86
N ASN A 12 -13.57 -4.97 5.85
CA ASN A 12 -13.24 -6.40 6.00
C ASN A 12 -11.96 -6.87 5.28
N ALA A 13 -11.22 -5.98 4.62
CA ALA A 13 -10.00 -6.39 3.92
C ALA A 13 -8.88 -6.67 4.93
N LYS A 14 -8.58 -7.95 5.16
CA LYS A 14 -7.42 -8.36 5.95
C LYS A 14 -6.17 -8.26 5.08
N PHE A 15 -5.54 -7.08 5.10
CA PHE A 15 -4.25 -6.83 4.49
C PHE A 15 -3.12 -7.45 5.31
N ILE A 16 -2.91 -8.75 5.14
CA ILE A 16 -1.83 -9.50 5.81
C ILE A 16 -0.72 -9.71 4.81
N TRP A 17 0.46 -9.17 5.10
CA TRP A 17 1.64 -9.29 4.26
C TRP A 17 2.73 -10.11 4.96
N PRO A 18 3.40 -11.03 4.25
CA PRO A 18 4.65 -11.62 4.72
C PRO A 18 5.72 -10.53 4.94
N TRP A 19 6.50 -10.65 6.02
CA TRP A 19 7.55 -9.66 6.34
C TRP A 19 8.52 -9.41 5.18
N GLU A 20 8.93 -10.47 4.49
CA GLU A 20 9.81 -10.41 3.31
C GLU A 20 9.24 -9.54 2.17
N ARG A 21 7.92 -9.59 1.96
CA ARG A 21 7.22 -8.76 0.96
C ARG A 21 7.18 -7.30 1.41
N VAL A 22 6.94 -7.05 2.71
CA VAL A 22 6.97 -5.71 3.28
C VAL A 22 8.37 -5.09 3.11
N GLU A 23 9.42 -5.83 3.44
CA GLU A 23 10.79 -5.37 3.29
C GLU A 23 11.15 -5.08 1.82
N GLN A 24 10.72 -5.94 0.90
CA GLN A 24 10.89 -5.71 -0.53
C GLN A 24 10.21 -4.41 -0.98
N ALA A 25 8.96 -4.18 -0.58
CA ALA A 25 8.23 -2.95 -0.90
C ALA A 25 8.94 -1.71 -0.33
N CYS A 26 9.36 -1.74 0.93
CA CYS A 26 10.13 -0.66 1.56
C CYS A 26 11.40 -0.32 0.75
N ARG A 27 12.17 -1.32 0.33
CA ARG A 27 13.39 -1.11 -0.47
C ARG A 27 13.10 -0.49 -1.84
N LEU A 28 11.94 -0.74 -2.44
CA LEU A 28 11.52 -0.13 -3.70
C LEU A 28 11.05 1.30 -3.49
N PHE A 29 10.23 1.55 -2.47
CA PHE A 29 9.77 2.91 -2.14
C PHE A 29 10.92 3.83 -1.75
N ALA A 30 11.91 3.34 -0.99
CA ALA A 30 13.12 4.09 -0.66
C ALA A 30 13.96 4.49 -1.89
N LYS A 31 13.75 3.83 -3.04
CA LYS A 31 14.38 4.17 -4.32
C LYS A 31 13.52 5.14 -5.16
N GLY A 32 12.40 5.63 -4.63
CA GLY A 32 11.46 6.50 -5.33
C GLY A 32 10.58 5.79 -6.36
N VAL A 33 10.48 4.46 -6.29
CA VAL A 33 9.64 3.68 -7.22
C VAL A 33 8.17 3.93 -6.91
N LYS A 34 7.37 4.24 -7.93
CA LYS A 34 5.95 4.57 -7.74
C LYS A 34 5.12 3.31 -7.42
N PRO A 35 4.00 3.42 -6.69
CA PRO A 35 3.15 2.27 -6.35
C PRO A 35 2.74 1.40 -7.54
N THR A 36 2.42 2.01 -8.69
CA THR A 36 2.08 1.27 -9.92
C THR A 36 3.22 0.39 -10.43
N GLN A 37 4.47 0.86 -10.30
CA GLN A 37 5.66 0.11 -10.68
C GLN A 37 6.02 -0.95 -9.64
N VAL A 38 5.87 -0.63 -8.35
CA VAL A 38 6.06 -1.61 -7.26
C VAL A 38 5.10 -2.78 -7.41
N ALA A 39 3.82 -2.51 -7.70
CA ALA A 39 2.82 -3.53 -8.01
C ALA A 39 3.23 -4.44 -9.17
N GLN A 40 3.72 -3.86 -10.27
CA GLN A 40 4.23 -4.63 -11.41
C GLN A 40 5.46 -5.49 -11.04
N ILE A 41 6.41 -4.94 -10.29
CA ILE A 41 7.63 -5.65 -9.87
C ILE A 41 7.31 -6.80 -8.91
N MET A 42 6.35 -6.60 -7.99
CA MET A 42 6.00 -7.58 -6.97
C MET A 42 4.90 -8.56 -7.44
N GLY A 43 4.26 -8.30 -8.58
CA GLY A 43 3.14 -9.08 -9.08
C GLY A 43 1.90 -8.95 -8.21
N GLU A 44 1.63 -7.75 -7.70
CA GLU A 44 0.56 -7.44 -6.74
C GLU A 44 -0.44 -6.43 -7.32
N ASP A 45 -1.61 -6.28 -6.70
CA ASP A 45 -2.57 -5.25 -7.09
C ASP A 45 -2.07 -3.84 -6.70
N VAL A 46 -2.38 -2.85 -7.54
CA VAL A 46 -1.98 -1.45 -7.30
C VAL A 46 -2.63 -0.88 -6.04
N LEU A 47 -3.89 -1.23 -5.76
CA LEU A 47 -4.59 -0.80 -4.54
C LEU A 47 -3.94 -1.41 -3.30
N ASP A 48 -3.56 -2.68 -3.38
CA ASP A 48 -2.93 -3.40 -2.28
C ASP A 48 -1.58 -2.78 -1.91
N ILE A 49 -0.76 -2.47 -2.93
CA ILE A 49 0.50 -1.75 -2.77
C ILE A 49 0.29 -0.30 -2.31
N GLY A 50 -0.76 0.37 -2.77
CA GLY A 50 -1.13 1.70 -2.32
C GLY A 50 -1.50 1.74 -0.84
N LEU A 51 -2.26 0.76 -0.36
CA LEU A 51 -2.61 0.61 1.05
C LEU A 51 -1.39 0.24 1.90
N LEU A 52 -0.51 -0.63 1.39
CA LEU A 52 0.76 -0.93 2.03
C LEU A 52 1.62 0.34 2.17
N LEU A 53 1.74 1.16 1.13
CA LEU A 53 2.47 2.43 1.19
C LEU A 53 1.91 3.34 2.29
N LEU A 54 0.59 3.56 2.32
CA LEU A 54 -0.07 4.40 3.32
C LEU A 54 0.20 3.89 4.74
N HIS A 55 0.13 2.57 4.94
CA HIS A 55 0.44 1.96 6.24
C HIS A 55 1.89 2.20 6.66
N LEU A 56 2.84 2.02 5.74
CA LEU A 56 4.26 2.21 6.03
C LEU A 56 4.59 3.68 6.35
N MET A 57 3.93 4.62 5.68
CA MET A 57 4.03 6.06 5.98
C MET A 57 3.44 6.40 7.35
N ASP A 58 2.26 5.88 7.68
CA ASP A 58 1.63 6.08 9.00
C ASP A 58 2.52 5.55 10.15
N LYS A 59 3.24 4.46 9.92
CA LYS A 59 4.22 3.91 10.88
C LYS A 59 5.57 4.62 10.89
N GLY A 60 5.80 5.58 9.98
CA GLY A 60 7.07 6.29 9.85
C GLY A 60 8.22 5.38 9.38
N TRP A 61 7.91 4.28 8.70
CA TRP A 61 8.93 3.35 8.19
C TRP A 61 9.51 3.80 6.86
N ILE A 62 8.81 4.68 6.16
CA ILE A 62 9.25 5.32 4.93
C ILE A 62 8.83 6.79 4.94
N GLU A 63 9.67 7.65 4.39
CA GLU A 63 9.34 9.02 4.03
C GLU A 63 9.32 9.10 2.50
N CYS A 64 8.17 9.41 1.91
CA CYS A 64 8.13 9.75 0.49
C CYS A 64 8.68 11.17 0.33
N ALA A 65 9.83 11.29 -0.34
CA ALA A 65 10.41 12.57 -0.75
C ALA A 65 9.54 13.29 -1.79
#